data_AF-A0A7X2IEN7-F1
#
_entry.id   AF-A0A7X2IEN7-F1
#
_cell.length_a   1.000
_cell.length_b   1.000
_cell.length_c   1.000
_cell.angle_alpha   90.00
_cell.angle_beta   90.00
_cell.angle_gamma   90.00
#
_symmetry.space_group_name_H-M   'P 1'
#
loop_
_entity.id
_entity.type
_entity.pdbx_description
1 polymer ?
#
loop_
_entity_poly.entity_id
_entity_poly.type
_entity_poly.pdbx_seq_one_letter_code
_entity_poly.pdbx_strand_id
1 'polypeptide(L)'
;MNVSDNVNNPKHYTSHPSGVECIQITRHMSFNLGNVIKYLWRADGKGAALEDLKKARWYLDDEIKRREATAPDADGWIQWNGGACPIFPAAKVRIRGRDGYETPEGESYEACIYRWKHSGDTDDIIAYRIVKEKEE
;
A
#
# COMPACT_ATOMS: atom_id res chain seq x y z
N MET A 1 28.47 -30.46 14.36
CA MET A 1 27.01 -30.39 14.54
C MET A 1 26.51 -29.19 13.75
N ASN A 2 25.72 -29.39 12.69
CA ASN A 2 25.13 -28.29 11.94
C ASN A 2 24.05 -27.64 12.80
N VAL A 3 24.42 -26.53 13.46
CA VAL A 3 23.49 -25.66 14.17
C VAL A 3 22.51 -25.16 13.12
N SER A 4 21.23 -25.52 13.25
CA SER A 4 20.18 -24.96 12.42
C SER A 4 20.13 -23.45 12.65
N ASP A 5 20.64 -22.68 11.71
CA ASP A 5 20.56 -21.23 11.76
C ASP A 5 19.14 -20.78 11.42
N ASN A 6 18.31 -20.72 12.45
CA ASN A 6 16.91 -20.30 12.35
C ASN A 6 16.75 -18.82 11.94
N VAL A 7 17.84 -18.05 11.92
CA VAL A 7 17.82 -16.62 11.61
C VAL A 7 18.22 -16.40 10.15
N ASN A 8 19.37 -16.94 9.74
CA ASN A 8 19.89 -16.70 8.40
C ASN A 8 19.37 -17.71 7.37
N ASN A 9 18.96 -18.91 7.79
CA ASN A 9 18.48 -19.96 6.88
C ASN A 9 17.36 -20.82 7.50
N PRO A 10 16.17 -20.26 7.78
CA PRO A 10 15.08 -21.04 8.32
C PRO A 10 14.67 -22.11 7.30
N LYS A 11 14.76 -23.40 7.70
CA LYS A 11 14.50 -24.55 6.82
C LYS A 11 13.19 -24.48 6.03
N HIS A 12 12.18 -23.78 6.55
CA HIS A 12 10.85 -23.67 5.96
C HIS A 12 10.71 -22.54 4.92
N TYR A 13 11.76 -21.75 4.67
CA TYR A 13 11.80 -20.75 3.58
C TYR A 13 12.82 -21.09 2.48
N THR A 14 13.69 -22.08 2.71
CA THR A 14 14.76 -22.52 1.78
C THR A 14 14.50 -23.89 1.13
N SER A 15 13.42 -24.59 1.52
CA SER A 15 13.09 -25.94 1.04
C SER A 15 12.07 -25.98 -0.10
N HIS A 16 11.74 -24.83 -0.69
CA HIS A 16 10.83 -24.79 -1.83
C HIS A 16 11.50 -25.42 -3.07
N PRO A 17 10.79 -26.24 -3.88
CA PRO A 17 11.36 -26.93 -5.04
C PRO A 17 12.01 -26.01 -6.08
N SER A 18 11.66 -24.72 -6.09
CA SER A 18 12.26 -23.73 -6.99
C SER A 18 13.68 -23.30 -6.63
N GLY A 19 14.15 -23.59 -5.40
CA GLY A 19 15.46 -23.11 -4.91
C GLY A 19 15.56 -21.59 -4.66
N VAL A 20 14.44 -20.87 -4.78
CA VAL A 20 14.34 -19.42 -4.50
C VAL A 20 13.94 -19.21 -3.05
N GLU A 21 14.61 -18.31 -2.35
CA GLU A 21 14.21 -17.94 -1.00
C GLU A 21 13.00 -17.01 -1.03
N CYS A 22 12.03 -17.23 -0.14
CA CYS A 22 10.84 -16.38 -0.03
C CYS A 22 11.18 -14.88 0.07
N ILE A 23 12.26 -14.52 0.77
CA ILE A 23 12.70 -13.12 0.94
C ILE A 23 13.21 -12.47 -0.35
N GLN A 24 13.69 -13.24 -1.33
CA GLN A 24 14.10 -12.71 -2.63
C GLN A 24 12.91 -12.14 -3.40
N ILE A 25 11.70 -12.66 -3.15
CA ILE A 25 10.46 -12.18 -3.77
C ILE A 25 9.82 -11.09 -2.91
N THR A 26 9.60 -11.37 -1.62
CA THR A 26 8.78 -10.50 -0.76
C THR A 26 9.41 -9.15 -0.44
N ARG A 27 10.74 -9.00 -0.58
CA ARG A 27 11.42 -7.70 -0.41
C ARG A 27 11.00 -6.64 -1.44
N HIS A 28 10.44 -7.05 -2.57
CA HIS A 28 9.96 -6.18 -3.64
C HIS A 28 8.45 -5.89 -3.54
N MET A 29 7.81 -6.32 -2.46
CA MET A 29 6.37 -6.21 -2.26
C MET A 29 6.03 -5.24 -1.14
N SER A 30 4.77 -4.77 -1.11
CA SER A 30 4.25 -4.07 0.07
C SER A 30 4.24 -5.01 1.28
N PHE A 31 4.18 -4.43 2.48
CA PHE A 31 4.12 -5.21 3.73
C PHE A 31 3.00 -6.26 3.70
N ASN A 32 1.81 -5.89 3.24
CA ASN A 32 0.67 -6.81 3.18
C ASN A 32 0.92 -7.94 2.17
N LEU A 33 1.29 -7.63 0.93
CA LEU A 33 1.54 -8.64 -0.11
C LEU A 33 2.71 -9.57 0.23
N GLY A 34 3.78 -9.03 0.81
CA GLY A 34 4.90 -9.84 1.28
C GLY A 34 4.47 -10.83 2.36
N ASN A 35 3.58 -10.42 3.27
CA ASN A 35 3.01 -11.33 4.26
C ASN A 35 2.10 -12.39 3.63
N VAL A 36 1.26 -12.02 2.65
CA VAL A 36 0.43 -12.99 1.90
C VAL A 36 1.31 -14.11 1.34
N ILE A 37 2.33 -13.76 0.55
CA ILE A 37 3.24 -14.75 -0.04
C ILE A 37 3.94 -15.56 1.04
N LYS A 38 4.47 -14.93 2.10
CA LYS A 38 5.13 -15.63 3.21
C LYS A 38 4.25 -16.72 3.82
N TYR A 39 2.96 -16.44 4.06
CA TYR A 39 2.05 -17.42 4.65
C TYR A 39 1.64 -18.51 3.66
N LEU A 40 1.39 -18.18 2.38
CA LEU A 40 1.15 -19.18 1.34
C LEU A 40 2.35 -20.13 1.21
N TRP A 41 3.56 -19.59 1.22
CA TRP A 41 4.81 -20.35 1.14
C TRP A 41 4.99 -21.33 2.31
N ARG A 42 4.53 -20.94 3.51
CA ARG A 42 4.65 -21.75 4.73
C ARG A 42 3.55 -22.80 4.86
N ALA A 43 2.39 -22.58 4.25
CA ALA A 43 1.22 -23.42 4.41
C ALA A 43 1.50 -24.90 4.05
N ASP A 44 2.29 -25.14 3.01
CA ASP A 44 2.63 -26.50 2.57
C ASP A 44 3.86 -27.11 3.29
N GLY A 45 4.55 -26.34 4.12
CA GLY A 45 5.80 -26.76 4.80
C GLY A 45 5.68 -26.94 6.32
N LYS A 46 4.65 -26.39 6.96
CA LYS A 46 4.44 -26.45 8.41
C LYS A 46 3.05 -27.03 8.66
N GLY A 47 2.91 -27.99 9.58
CA GLY A 47 1.64 -28.70 9.88
C GLY A 47 0.46 -27.85 10.39
N ALA A 48 0.44 -26.54 10.12
CA ALA A 48 -0.61 -25.57 10.42
C ALA A 48 -1.11 -24.85 9.14
N ALA A 49 -1.23 -25.58 8.03
CA ALA A 49 -1.60 -25.06 6.71
C ALA A 49 -2.84 -24.15 6.74
N LEU A 50 -3.90 -24.58 7.43
CA LEU A 50 -5.16 -23.82 7.49
C LEU A 50 -5.01 -22.47 8.21
N GLU A 51 -4.20 -22.39 9.26
CA GLU A 51 -3.95 -21.14 9.98
C GLU A 51 -3.18 -20.16 9.09
N ASP A 52 -2.21 -20.66 8.33
CA ASP A 52 -1.43 -19.87 7.39
C ASP A 52 -2.29 -19.34 6.24
N LEU A 53 -3.17 -20.16 5.67
CA LEU A 53 -4.13 -19.71 4.66
C LEU A 53 -5.08 -18.62 5.19
N LYS A 54 -5.54 -18.74 6.44
CA LYS A 54 -6.38 -17.71 7.08
C LYS A 54 -5.61 -16.40 7.28
N LYS A 55 -4.34 -16.47 7.69
CA LYS A 55 -3.47 -15.28 7.81
C LYS A 55 -3.21 -14.64 6.46
N ALA A 56 -2.93 -15.44 5.43
CA ALA A 56 -2.77 -14.94 4.06
C ALA A 56 -4.02 -14.19 3.60
N ARG A 57 -5.22 -14.74 3.81
CA ARG A 57 -6.48 -14.05 3.51
C ARG A 57 -6.61 -12.73 4.25
N TRP A 58 -6.33 -12.70 5.55
CA TRP A 58 -6.43 -11.47 6.35
C TRP A 58 -5.58 -10.33 5.78
N TYR A 59 -4.32 -10.59 5.41
CA TYR A 59 -3.45 -9.58 4.81
C TYR A 59 -3.88 -9.18 3.40
N LEU A 60 -4.47 -10.11 2.65
CA LEU A 60 -5.02 -9.82 1.32
C LEU A 60 -6.24 -8.91 1.42
N ASP A 61 -7.16 -9.20 2.34
CA ASP A 61 -8.36 -8.39 2.58
C ASP A 61 -7.98 -6.95 3.00
N ASP A 62 -6.96 -6.80 3.86
CA ASP A 62 -6.43 -5.48 4.25
C ASP A 62 -5.82 -4.72 3.07
N GLU A 63 -5.05 -5.39 2.20
CA GLU A 63 -4.51 -4.77 0.99
C GLU A 63 -5.60 -4.38 -0.01
N ILE A 64 -6.66 -5.19 -0.15
CA ILE A 64 -7.82 -4.87 -0.98
C ILE A 64 -8.49 -3.61 -0.43
N LYS A 65 -8.82 -3.60 0.85
CA LYS A 65 -9.45 -2.43 1.50
C LYS A 65 -8.59 -1.17 1.36
N ARG A 66 -7.27 -1.29 1.52
CA ARG A 66 -6.34 -0.18 1.32
C ARG A 66 -6.41 0.35 -0.11
N ARG A 67 -6.40 -0.54 -1.11
CA ARG A 67 -6.47 -0.16 -2.52
C ARG A 67 -7.80 0.45 -2.89
N GLU A 68 -8.91 -0.10 -2.40
CA GLU A 68 -10.26 0.46 -2.59
C GLU A 68 -10.37 1.86 -1.97
N ALA A 69 -9.83 2.06 -0.76
CA ALA A 69 -9.81 3.37 -0.11
C ALA A 69 -8.95 4.41 -0.86
N THR A 70 -7.96 3.97 -1.64
CA THR A 70 -7.10 4.84 -2.46
C THR A 70 -7.46 4.80 -3.95
N ALA A 71 -8.54 4.12 -4.33
CA ALA A 71 -8.93 4.01 -5.72
C ALA A 71 -9.53 5.35 -6.18
N PRO A 72 -9.15 5.84 -7.37
CA PRO A 72 -9.80 6.99 -7.95
C PRO A 72 -11.25 6.65 -8.34
N ASP A 73 -12.15 7.63 -8.23
CA ASP A 73 -13.48 7.58 -8.83
C ASP A 73 -13.44 7.67 -10.36
N ALA A 74 -14.61 7.69 -11.00
CA ALA A 74 -14.73 7.76 -12.47
C ALA A 74 -14.04 9.00 -13.08
N ASP A 75 -13.90 10.08 -12.31
CA ASP A 75 -13.30 11.36 -12.72
C ASP A 75 -11.83 11.50 -12.26
N GLY A 76 -11.27 10.43 -11.67
CA GLY A 76 -9.88 10.35 -11.23
C GLY A 76 -9.63 10.83 -9.81
N TRP A 77 -10.65 11.16 -9.01
CA TRP A 77 -10.48 11.68 -7.66
C TRP A 77 -10.38 10.57 -6.61
N ILE A 78 -9.40 10.70 -5.73
CA ILE A 78 -9.19 9.81 -4.59
C ILE A 78 -9.72 10.52 -3.36
N GLN A 79 -10.70 9.91 -2.69
CA GLN A 79 -11.24 10.44 -1.44
C GLN A 79 -10.18 10.36 -0.33
N TRP A 80 -10.06 11.43 0.46
CA TRP A 80 -9.13 11.50 1.57
C TRP A 80 -9.86 11.89 2.85
N ASN A 81 -9.85 10.98 3.82
CA ASN A 81 -10.58 11.10 5.08
C ASN A 81 -9.65 11.52 6.24
N GLY A 82 -8.57 12.27 5.93
CA GLY A 82 -7.57 12.70 6.90
C GLY A 82 -6.41 11.71 7.13
N GLY A 83 -5.47 12.13 7.97
CA GLY A 83 -4.24 11.38 8.28
C GLY A 83 -2.98 12.09 7.78
N ALA A 84 -1.90 11.33 7.60
CA ALA A 84 -0.71 11.87 6.92
C ALA A 84 -0.99 12.10 5.43
N CYS A 85 -0.25 13.01 4.82
CA CYS A 85 -0.25 13.19 3.36
C CYS A 85 0.03 11.83 2.68
N PRO A 86 -0.90 11.32 1.85
CA PRO A 86 -0.80 9.98 1.27
C PRO A 86 0.13 9.90 0.05
N ILE A 87 0.72 11.02 -0.35
CA ILE A 87 1.47 11.17 -1.60
C ILE A 87 2.84 11.81 -1.38
N PHE A 88 3.75 11.59 -2.32
CA PHE A 88 5.10 12.15 -2.25
C PHE A 88 5.04 13.68 -2.28
N PRO A 89 5.81 14.40 -1.43
CA PRO A 89 5.71 15.86 -1.33
C PRO A 89 5.83 16.63 -2.66
N ALA A 90 6.65 16.15 -3.60
CA ALA A 90 6.84 16.79 -4.91
C ALA A 90 5.81 16.38 -5.98
N ALA A 91 4.89 15.45 -5.69
CA ALA A 91 3.88 15.03 -6.66
C ALA A 91 2.92 16.18 -6.97
N LYS A 92 2.67 16.44 -8.26
CA LYS A 92 1.66 17.42 -8.69
C LYS A 92 0.26 16.87 -8.48
N VAL A 93 -0.58 17.65 -7.81
CA VAL A 93 -1.95 17.29 -7.47
C VAL A 93 -2.93 18.42 -7.68
N ARG A 94 -4.19 18.02 -7.87
CA ARG A 94 -5.38 18.84 -7.68
C ARG A 94 -6.07 18.40 -6.39
N ILE A 95 -6.70 19.33 -5.68
CA ILE A 95 -7.43 19.04 -4.44
C ILE A 95 -8.89 19.49 -4.53
N ARG A 96 -9.73 18.87 -3.71
CA ARG A 96 -11.08 19.34 -3.37
C ARG A 96 -11.15 19.62 -1.87
N GLY A 97 -11.64 20.80 -1.53
CA GLY A 97 -11.93 21.25 -0.18
C GLY A 97 -13.38 20.95 0.24
N ARG A 98 -13.63 20.88 1.55
CA ARG A 98 -14.97 20.69 2.13
C ARG A 98 -15.93 21.83 1.79
N ASP A 99 -15.40 23.05 1.66
CA ASP A 99 -16.10 24.26 1.22
C ASP A 99 -16.54 24.24 -0.25
N GLY A 100 -16.21 23.17 -0.99
CA GLY A 100 -16.48 23.06 -2.42
C GLY A 100 -15.40 23.67 -3.31
N TYR A 101 -14.29 24.16 -2.72
CA TYR A 101 -13.12 24.54 -3.50
C TYR A 101 -12.61 23.36 -4.30
N GLU A 102 -12.29 23.57 -5.58
CA GLU A 102 -11.54 22.64 -6.41
C GLU A 102 -10.39 23.39 -7.06
N THR A 103 -9.20 22.78 -7.12
CA THR A 103 -8.09 23.35 -7.91
C THR A 103 -8.56 23.59 -9.35
N PRO A 104 -8.40 24.79 -9.93
CA PRO A 104 -8.87 25.10 -11.27
C PRO A 104 -8.41 24.09 -12.32
N GLU A 105 -9.23 23.92 -13.37
CA GLU A 105 -8.87 23.03 -14.47
C GLU A 105 -7.61 23.53 -15.19
N GLY A 106 -6.68 22.62 -15.46
CA GLY A 106 -5.37 22.95 -16.05
C GLY A 106 -4.29 23.33 -15.02
N GLU A 107 -4.65 23.57 -13.77
CA GLU A 107 -3.70 23.86 -12.70
C GLU A 107 -3.39 22.62 -11.87
N SER A 108 -2.15 22.54 -11.37
CA SER A 108 -1.73 21.53 -10.40
C SER A 108 -0.57 22.06 -9.58
N TYR A 109 -0.51 21.66 -8.31
CA TYR A 109 0.50 22.14 -7.38
C TYR A 109 1.13 20.96 -6.63
N GLU A 110 2.32 21.18 -6.08
CA GLU A 110 3.01 20.13 -5.33
C GLU A 110 2.25 19.78 -4.05
N ALA A 111 2.17 18.50 -3.72
CA ALA A 111 1.51 18.04 -2.51
C ALA A 111 1.98 18.78 -1.25
N CYS A 112 3.27 19.15 -1.19
CA CYS A 112 3.88 19.84 -0.06
C CYS A 112 3.35 21.25 0.19
N ILE A 113 2.72 21.91 -0.79
CA ILE A 113 2.16 23.26 -0.58
C ILE A 113 0.91 23.23 0.30
N TYR A 114 0.24 22.08 0.34
CA TYR A 114 -0.97 21.89 1.10
C TYR A 114 -0.66 21.47 2.52
N ARG A 115 -1.47 21.95 3.48
CA ARG A 115 -1.30 21.63 4.89
C ARG A 115 -1.78 20.21 5.24
N TRP A 116 -2.47 19.52 4.33
CA TRP A 116 -3.09 18.19 4.55
C TRP A 116 -3.76 18.09 5.92
N LYS A 117 -4.88 18.79 6.07
CA LYS A 117 -5.67 18.80 7.30
C LYS A 117 -7.08 18.27 7.06
N HIS A 118 -7.59 17.63 8.11
CA HIS A 118 -8.95 17.12 8.20
C HIS A 118 -9.46 17.32 9.64
N SER A 119 -9.47 18.57 10.10
CA SER A 119 -9.82 18.97 11.48
C SER A 119 -11.30 19.29 11.70
N GLY A 120 -12.12 19.17 10.65
CA GLY A 120 -13.50 19.63 10.63
C GLY A 120 -13.64 21.08 10.16
N ASP A 121 -12.57 21.67 9.65
CA ASP A 121 -12.55 23.03 9.13
C ASP A 121 -13.13 23.08 7.71
N THR A 122 -13.52 24.27 7.24
CA THR A 122 -14.12 24.46 5.91
C THR A 122 -13.11 24.25 4.79
N ASP A 123 -11.84 24.55 5.02
CA ASP A 123 -10.74 24.38 4.05
C ASP A 123 -10.10 22.97 4.11
N ASP A 124 -10.69 22.05 4.88
CA ASP A 124 -10.24 20.65 4.94
C ASP A 124 -10.21 20.03 3.54
N ILE A 125 -9.10 19.37 3.22
CA ILE A 125 -9.02 18.57 2.00
C ILE A 125 -9.88 17.32 2.21
N ILE A 126 -10.73 17.02 1.23
CA ILE A 126 -11.64 15.86 1.23
C ILE A 126 -11.35 14.89 0.09
N ALA A 127 -10.69 15.34 -0.97
CA ALA A 127 -10.23 14.49 -2.06
C ALA A 127 -9.05 15.13 -2.78
N TYR A 128 -8.27 14.29 -3.46
CA TYR A 128 -7.14 14.73 -4.28
C TYR A 128 -7.06 13.92 -5.56
N ARG A 129 -6.42 14.48 -6.58
CA ARG A 129 -6.16 13.81 -7.86
C ARG A 129 -4.71 14.05 -8.26
N ILE A 130 -3.98 12.97 -8.51
CA ILE A 130 -2.59 13.04 -8.97
C ILE A 130 -2.56 13.39 -10.45
N VAL A 131 -1.80 14.43 -10.81
CA VAL A 131 -1.56 14.83 -12.19
C VAL A 131 -0.22 14.26 -12.60
N LYS A 132 -0.22 13.32 -13.54
CA LYS A 132 1.03 12.84 -14.15
C LYS A 132 1.54 13.96 -15.05
N GLU A 133 2.75 14.45 -14.78
CA GLU A 133 3.47 15.28 -15.74
C GLU A 133 3.67 14.42 -17.00
N LYS A 134 3.35 14.98 -18.18
CA LYS A 134 3.69 14.31 -19.43
C LYS A 134 5.21 14.29 -19.49
N GLU A 135 5.80 13.10 -19.52
CA GLU A 135 7.19 12.96 -19.98
C GLU A 135 7.22 13.49 -21.42
N GLU A 136 7.91 14.63 -21.62
CA GLU A 136 8.23 15.18 -22.95
C GLU A 136 9.29 14.34 -23.66
#